data_AF-A0A2V8UPP4-F1
#
_entry.id   AF-A0A2V8UPP4-F1
#
_cell.length_a   1.000
_cell.length_b   1.000
_cell.length_c   1.000
_cell.angle_alpha   90.00
_cell.angle_beta   90.00
_cell.angle_gamma   90.00
#
_symmetry.space_group_name_H-M   'P 1'
#
loop_
_entity.id
_entity.type
_entity.pdbx_description
1 polymer ?
#
loop_
_entity_poly.entity_id
_entity_poly.type
_entity_poly.pdbx_seq_one_letter_code
_entity_poly.pdbx_strand_id
1 'polypeptide(L)'
;MSRIDRELRSPSGFAKHQHEPSANKPTKPRNNRQGLTAGEYILSDRHDNNNQVARARWEFIQAVHRKVPAFGEQLRKDVYPTFARLAGKRKDYWETGWKFPTWQVHSDRKNQLTPLLLAWAGAFNLEKEAWILEGALQTLSIWHKFADARRSLDLQGFRPNVCGQILIGDGEHRFSFEDWGWDPQLSSWRAFGANVRKRFETHLRAYEKRIRTLVQDRGGRRVIARYSVEHMEWLALYHCGDWSLDRILKCSPHAGDKTTISKGLHKAAQLAHLEVRTKRGKLKSP
;
A
#
# COMPACT_ATOMS: atom_id res chain seq x y z
N MET A 1 -30.51 -71.79 -20.42
CA MET A 1 -31.96 -71.87 -20.17
C MET A 1 -32.22 -71.20 -18.83
N SER A 2 -32.97 -70.11 -18.65
CA SER A 2 -33.88 -69.37 -19.51
C SER A 2 -33.84 -67.89 -19.13
N ARG A 3 -34.01 -67.04 -20.14
CA ARG A 3 -34.41 -65.62 -20.06
C ARG A 3 -35.83 -65.55 -19.50
N ILE A 4 -36.14 -64.50 -18.73
CA ILE A 4 -37.42 -63.79 -18.85
C ILE A 4 -37.14 -62.29 -18.75
N ASP A 5 -37.43 -61.62 -19.87
CA ASP A 5 -37.51 -60.18 -20.03
C ASP A 5 -38.72 -59.60 -19.27
N ARG A 6 -38.56 -58.40 -18.74
CA ARG A 6 -39.65 -57.42 -18.65
C ARG A 6 -39.08 -56.01 -18.66
N GLU A 7 -39.02 -55.44 -19.86
CA GLU A 7 -39.19 -54.01 -20.05
C GLU A 7 -40.55 -53.57 -19.48
N LEU A 8 -40.63 -52.34 -18.96
CA LEU A 8 -41.64 -51.35 -19.34
C LEU A 8 -41.42 -50.01 -18.60
N ARG A 9 -41.11 -49.00 -19.41
CA ARG A 9 -41.55 -47.59 -19.33
C ARG A 9 -40.94 -46.67 -18.27
N SER A 10 -40.11 -45.76 -18.77
CA SER A 10 -39.98 -44.38 -18.27
C SER A 10 -41.31 -43.65 -18.24
N PRO A 11 -41.46 -42.69 -17.32
CA PRO A 11 -41.93 -41.37 -17.72
C PRO A 11 -40.95 -40.26 -17.32
N SER A 12 -40.74 -39.40 -18.31
CA SER A 12 -40.23 -38.04 -18.24
C SER A 12 -40.61 -37.27 -16.97
N GLY A 13 -39.62 -36.63 -16.36
CA GLY A 13 -39.81 -35.66 -15.29
C GLY A 13 -38.56 -34.83 -15.08
N PHE A 14 -38.10 -34.11 -16.11
CA PHE A 14 -37.09 -33.08 -15.97
C PHE A 14 -37.66 -31.94 -15.10
N ALA A 15 -37.32 -31.93 -13.82
CA ALA A 15 -37.55 -30.80 -12.94
C ALA A 15 -36.69 -29.62 -13.41
N LYS A 16 -37.31 -28.69 -14.16
CA LYS A 16 -36.77 -27.36 -14.42
C LYS A 16 -36.75 -26.60 -13.08
N HIS A 17 -35.58 -26.52 -12.44
CA HIS A 17 -35.35 -25.49 -11.43
C HIS A 17 -35.36 -24.13 -12.13
N GLN A 18 -36.50 -23.46 -12.07
CA GLN A 18 -36.61 -22.04 -12.38
C GLN A 18 -35.86 -21.27 -11.29
N HIS A 19 -34.72 -20.68 -11.67
CA HIS A 19 -34.11 -19.61 -10.91
C HIS A 19 -35.01 -18.37 -11.03
N GLU A 20 -35.81 -18.10 -10.00
CA GLU A 20 -36.31 -16.75 -9.79
C GLU A 20 -35.14 -15.81 -9.49
N PRO A 21 -35.06 -14.63 -10.15
CA PRO A 21 -34.07 -13.63 -9.81
C PRO A 21 -34.45 -12.99 -8.48
N SER A 22 -33.78 -13.44 -7.41
CA SER A 22 -33.80 -12.79 -6.10
C SER A 22 -33.46 -11.31 -6.29
N ALA A 23 -34.44 -10.45 -5.99
CA ALA A 23 -34.34 -9.01 -6.00
C ALA A 23 -33.02 -8.54 -5.37
N ASN A 24 -32.26 -7.76 -6.14
CA ASN A 24 -31.06 -7.05 -5.72
C ASN A 24 -31.39 -6.21 -4.48
N LYS A 25 -31.09 -6.73 -3.29
CA LYS A 25 -30.92 -5.90 -2.10
C LYS A 25 -29.72 -4.98 -2.37
N PRO A 26 -29.85 -3.66 -2.24
CA PRO A 26 -28.72 -2.77 -2.40
C PRO A 26 -27.66 -3.14 -1.35
N THR A 27 -26.56 -3.72 -1.81
CA THR A 27 -25.34 -3.89 -1.01
C THR A 27 -24.95 -2.52 -0.48
N LYS A 28 -25.10 -2.33 0.84
CA LYS A 28 -24.56 -1.17 1.56
C LYS A 28 -23.11 -0.93 1.08
N PRO A 29 -22.69 0.32 0.81
CA PRO A 29 -21.35 0.60 0.32
C PRO A 29 -20.34 -0.01 1.30
N ARG A 30 -19.59 -0.98 0.80
CA ARG A 30 -18.59 -1.72 1.54
C ARG A 30 -17.57 -0.69 2.01
N ASN A 31 -17.49 -0.50 3.31
CA ASN A 31 -16.61 0.48 3.97
C ASN A 31 -15.18 0.23 3.45
N ASN A 32 -14.68 1.08 2.55
CA ASN A 32 -13.49 0.85 1.71
C ASN A 32 -12.18 1.11 2.49
N ARG A 33 -12.16 0.67 3.75
CA ARG A 33 -11.08 0.89 4.72
C ARG A 33 -10.11 -0.28 4.67
N GLN A 34 -8.95 -0.08 4.08
CA GLN A 34 -7.89 -1.08 3.99
C GLN A 34 -6.84 -0.85 5.09
N GLY A 35 -6.16 -1.91 5.51
CA GLY A 35 -5.01 -1.80 6.41
C GLY A 35 -3.80 -1.26 5.64
N LEU A 36 -3.04 -0.33 6.25
CA LEU A 36 -1.79 0.17 5.65
C LEU A 36 -0.63 -0.84 5.75
N THR A 37 -0.76 -1.91 6.53
CA THR A 37 0.23 -2.99 6.58
C THR A 37 -0.48 -4.32 6.72
N ALA A 38 0.12 -5.39 6.18
CA ALA A 38 -0.34 -6.76 6.41
C ALA A 38 0.04 -7.25 7.82
N GLY A 39 1.17 -6.77 8.38
CA GLY A 39 1.59 -7.07 9.74
C GLY A 39 0.82 -6.29 10.79
N GLU A 40 0.72 -6.85 12.01
CA GLU A 40 0.01 -6.25 13.14
C GLU A 40 0.83 -5.21 13.92
N TYR A 41 2.14 -5.12 13.69
CA TYR A 41 3.06 -4.26 14.42
C TYR A 41 3.97 -3.47 13.47
N ILE A 42 4.37 -2.28 13.92
CA ILE A 42 5.41 -1.45 13.32
C ILE A 42 6.50 -1.15 14.34
N LEU A 43 7.73 -0.94 13.87
CA LEU A 43 8.76 -0.25 14.64
C LEU A 43 8.58 1.26 14.42
N SER A 44 8.42 2.03 15.50
CA SER A 44 8.59 3.49 15.41
C SER A 44 10.09 3.76 15.45
N ASP A 45 10.69 4.23 14.35
CA ASP A 45 12.01 4.84 14.44
C ASP A 45 11.90 6.24 15.08
N ARG A 46 13.03 6.85 15.46
CA ARG A 46 13.07 8.21 16.04
C ARG A 46 12.57 9.31 15.09
N HIS A 47 12.24 8.98 13.83
CA HIS A 47 11.85 9.91 12.78
C HIS A 47 10.45 9.60 12.21
N ASP A 48 9.67 8.72 12.85
CA ASP A 48 8.40 8.17 12.39
C ASP A 48 8.41 7.63 10.93
N ASN A 49 9.58 7.28 10.40
CA ASN A 49 9.77 6.71 9.07
C ASN A 49 9.55 5.19 9.12
N ASN A 50 8.33 4.79 9.47
CA ASN A 50 7.95 3.38 9.60
C ASN A 50 7.24 2.85 8.35
N ASN A 51 7.03 1.53 8.30
CA ASN A 51 6.38 0.85 7.18
C ASN A 51 4.95 1.36 6.89
N GLN A 52 4.21 1.91 7.86
CA GLN A 52 2.90 2.52 7.61
C GLN A 52 3.02 3.82 6.85
N VAL A 53 3.93 4.72 7.25
CA VAL A 53 4.15 5.99 6.54
C VAL A 53 4.65 5.70 5.13
N ALA A 54 5.58 4.77 4.99
CA ALA A 54 6.10 4.38 3.69
C ALA A 54 5.02 3.73 2.80
N ARG A 55 4.10 2.93 3.37
CA ARG A 55 2.93 2.45 2.63
C ARG A 55 1.95 3.57 2.29
N ALA A 56 1.65 4.46 3.22
CA ALA A 56 0.72 5.57 3.00
C ALA A 56 1.21 6.49 1.88
N ARG A 57 2.52 6.79 1.85
CA ARG A 57 3.19 7.50 0.75
C ARG A 57 3.04 6.75 -0.57
N TRP A 58 3.23 5.43 -0.58
CA TRP A 58 3.01 4.63 -1.77
C TRP A 58 1.56 4.66 -2.26
N GLU A 59 0.58 4.55 -1.36
CA GLU A 59 -0.83 4.65 -1.71
C GLU A 59 -1.20 6.03 -2.26
N PHE A 60 -0.60 7.10 -1.73
CA PHE A 60 -0.70 8.43 -2.28
C PHE A 60 -0.11 8.51 -3.69
N ILE A 61 1.11 8.01 -3.93
CA ILE A 61 1.72 7.99 -5.27
C ILE A 61 0.89 7.18 -6.26
N GLN A 62 0.31 6.07 -5.81
CA GLN A 62 -0.61 5.28 -6.61
C GLN A 62 -1.88 6.05 -6.97
N ALA A 63 -2.42 6.83 -6.05
CA ALA A 63 -3.53 7.74 -6.32
C ALA A 63 -3.15 8.85 -7.30
N VAL A 64 -1.97 9.46 -7.14
CA VAL A 64 -1.42 10.46 -8.08
C VAL A 64 -1.27 9.87 -9.47
N HIS A 65 -0.69 8.68 -9.60
CA HIS A 65 -0.54 8.01 -10.89
C HIS A 65 -1.88 7.77 -11.60
N ARG A 66 -2.93 7.40 -10.86
CA ARG A 66 -4.28 7.17 -11.41
C ARG A 66 -5.02 8.46 -11.77
N LYS A 67 -4.90 9.51 -10.95
CA LYS A 67 -5.75 10.71 -11.04
C LYS A 67 -5.07 11.92 -11.67
N VAL A 68 -3.74 11.93 -11.68
CA VAL A 68 -2.88 13.02 -12.16
C VAL A 68 -1.74 12.42 -13.00
N PRO A 69 -2.04 11.81 -14.18
CA PRO A 69 -1.03 11.14 -15.00
C PRO A 69 0.11 12.07 -15.43
N ALA A 70 -0.18 13.37 -15.54
CA ALA A 70 0.78 14.43 -15.79
C ALA A 70 2.00 14.38 -14.86
N PHE A 71 1.86 13.87 -13.63
CA PHE A 71 2.95 13.71 -12.67
C PHE A 71 4.11 12.87 -13.24
N GLY A 72 3.79 11.67 -13.76
CA GLY A 72 4.77 10.78 -14.37
C GLY A 72 5.19 11.23 -15.77
N GLU A 73 4.25 11.79 -16.54
CA GLU A 73 4.51 12.27 -17.89
C GLU A 73 5.51 13.42 -17.91
N GLN A 74 5.35 14.43 -17.04
CA GLN A 74 6.28 15.55 -16.91
C GLN A 74 7.63 15.10 -16.35
N LEU A 75 7.65 14.16 -15.39
CA LEU A 75 8.92 13.60 -14.91
C LEU A 75 9.71 12.96 -16.07
N ARG A 76 9.03 12.22 -16.95
CA ARG A 76 9.64 11.60 -18.13
C ARG A 76 10.04 12.61 -19.20
N LYS A 77 9.23 13.64 -19.43
CA LYS A 77 9.44 14.61 -20.51
C LYS A 77 10.49 15.65 -20.13
N ASP A 78 10.40 16.20 -18.93
CA ASP A 78 11.09 17.43 -18.56
C ASP A 78 12.35 17.17 -17.71
N VAL A 79 12.41 16.04 -16.98
CA VAL A 79 13.53 15.72 -16.07
C VAL A 79 14.40 14.59 -16.60
N TYR A 80 13.77 13.51 -17.09
CA TYR A 80 14.49 12.30 -17.50
C TYR A 80 15.58 12.52 -18.57
N PRO A 81 15.41 13.36 -19.62
CA PRO A 81 16.46 13.55 -20.63
C PRO A 81 17.76 14.07 -20.01
N THR A 82 17.67 15.01 -19.08
CA THR A 82 18.83 15.56 -18.36
C THR A 82 19.43 14.52 -17.42
N PHE A 83 18.59 13.76 -16.69
CA PHE A 83 19.05 12.65 -15.86
C PHE A 83 19.83 11.63 -16.68
N ALA A 84 19.28 11.17 -17.81
CA ALA A 84 19.90 10.15 -18.67
C ALA A 84 21.24 10.63 -19.24
N ARG A 85 21.34 11.91 -19.62
CA ARG A 85 22.60 12.53 -20.09
C ARG A 85 23.66 12.58 -18.98
N LEU A 86 23.28 12.96 -17.76
CA LEU A 86 24.21 13.09 -16.63
C LEU A 86 24.61 11.73 -16.04
N ALA A 87 23.67 10.79 -15.97
CA ALA A 87 23.92 9.41 -15.57
C ALA A 87 24.80 8.70 -16.61
N GLY A 88 24.50 8.83 -17.90
CA GLY A 88 25.28 8.17 -18.96
C GLY A 88 25.47 6.68 -18.66
N LYS A 89 26.74 6.24 -18.53
CA LYS A 89 27.12 4.87 -18.11
C LYS A 89 27.42 4.72 -16.62
N ARG A 90 27.32 5.79 -15.84
CA ARG A 90 27.60 5.82 -14.40
C ARG A 90 26.52 5.03 -13.66
N LYS A 91 26.96 3.97 -12.97
CA LYS A 91 26.08 3.18 -12.09
C LYS A 91 25.89 3.83 -10.72
N ASP A 92 26.79 4.73 -10.35
CA ASP A 92 26.87 5.48 -9.09
C ASP A 92 26.13 6.83 -9.13
N TYR A 93 25.47 7.19 -10.24
CA TYR A 93 24.78 8.48 -10.32
C TYR A 93 23.62 8.58 -9.31
N TRP A 94 22.99 7.46 -8.97
CA TRP A 94 22.03 7.33 -7.88
C TRP A 94 22.15 5.94 -7.25
N GLU A 95 22.20 5.89 -5.92
CA GLU A 95 22.16 4.64 -5.15
C GLU A 95 20.91 4.61 -4.26
N THR A 96 20.29 3.43 -4.18
CA THR A 96 19.11 3.22 -3.35
C THR A 96 19.42 3.50 -1.88
N GLY A 97 18.61 4.34 -1.25
CA GLY A 97 18.76 4.74 0.15
C GLY A 97 19.50 6.05 0.36
N TRP A 98 20.13 6.62 -0.68
CA TRP A 98 20.69 7.97 -0.58
C TRP A 98 19.61 9.00 -0.27
N LYS A 99 19.97 9.99 0.55
CA LYS A 99 19.16 11.16 0.80
C LYS A 99 19.36 12.21 -0.28
N PHE A 100 18.34 13.03 -0.53
CA PHE A 100 18.42 14.06 -1.56
C PHE A 100 19.67 14.97 -1.41
N PRO A 101 20.00 15.52 -0.22
CA PRO A 101 21.20 16.33 -0.05
C PRO A 101 22.51 15.57 -0.32
N THR A 102 22.56 14.29 0.05
CA THR A 102 23.71 13.42 -0.25
C THR A 102 23.91 13.30 -1.75
N TRP A 103 22.85 12.99 -2.49
CA TRP A 103 22.91 12.88 -3.95
C TRP A 103 23.36 14.20 -4.62
N GLN A 104 22.88 15.36 -4.14
CA GLN A 104 23.30 16.66 -4.68
C GLN A 104 24.81 16.87 -4.60
N VAL A 105 25.41 16.53 -3.45
CA VAL A 105 26.87 16.68 -3.21
C VAL A 105 27.68 15.67 -4.02
N HIS A 106 27.20 14.43 -4.17
CA HIS A 106 27.97 13.37 -4.82
C HIS A 106 27.80 13.35 -6.34
N SER A 107 26.58 13.56 -6.84
CA SER A 107 26.23 13.30 -8.24
C SER A 107 25.83 14.54 -9.02
N ASP A 108 25.17 15.52 -8.40
CA ASP A 108 24.70 16.75 -9.06
C ASP A 108 25.48 18.00 -8.62
N ARG A 109 26.81 17.89 -8.50
CA ARG A 109 27.70 18.98 -8.06
C ARG A 109 27.57 20.28 -8.86
N LYS A 110 27.20 20.17 -10.13
CA LYS A 110 27.01 21.31 -11.04
C LYS A 110 25.58 21.85 -11.02
N ASN A 111 24.72 21.33 -10.14
CA ASN A 111 23.33 21.74 -9.95
C ASN A 111 22.52 21.76 -11.26
N GLN A 112 22.70 20.74 -12.11
CA GLN A 112 22.09 20.68 -13.44
C GLN A 112 20.72 20.01 -13.41
N LEU A 113 20.51 19.02 -12.54
CA LEU A 113 19.26 18.28 -12.46
C LEU A 113 18.35 18.77 -11.32
N THR A 114 18.95 19.20 -10.21
CA THR A 114 18.24 19.71 -9.02
C THR A 114 17.17 20.76 -9.38
N PRO A 115 17.45 21.81 -10.19
CA PRO A 115 16.41 22.79 -10.52
C PRO A 115 15.24 22.20 -11.30
N LEU A 116 15.50 21.22 -12.19
CA LEU A 116 14.47 20.54 -12.97
C LEU A 116 13.59 19.66 -12.08
N LEU A 117 14.19 18.95 -11.13
CA LEU A 117 13.46 18.16 -10.13
C LEU A 117 12.59 19.04 -9.23
N LEU A 118 13.13 20.15 -8.74
CA LEU A 118 12.37 21.09 -7.92
C LEU A 118 11.25 21.77 -8.71
N ALA A 119 11.50 22.15 -9.97
CA ALA A 119 10.47 22.72 -10.83
C ALA A 119 9.34 21.72 -11.12
N TRP A 120 9.69 20.47 -11.43
CA TRP A 120 8.74 19.38 -11.59
C TRP A 120 7.91 19.17 -10.32
N ALA A 121 8.55 18.98 -9.16
CA ALA A 121 7.84 18.78 -7.89
C ALA A 121 6.97 20.00 -7.52
N GLY A 122 7.46 21.22 -7.83
CA GLY A 122 6.74 22.47 -7.62
C GLY A 122 5.47 22.61 -8.45
N ALA A 123 5.45 22.07 -9.67
CA ALA A 123 4.24 22.00 -10.49
C ALA A 123 3.11 21.21 -9.81
N PHE A 124 3.45 20.32 -8.87
CA PHE A 124 2.52 19.48 -8.12
C PHE A 124 2.43 19.84 -6.63
N ASN A 125 3.03 20.96 -6.19
CA ASN A 125 3.08 21.41 -4.80
C ASN A 125 3.75 20.38 -3.85
N LEU A 126 4.86 19.78 -4.29
CA LEU A 126 5.60 18.72 -3.59
C LEU A 126 7.10 19.03 -3.44
N GLU A 127 7.54 20.25 -3.77
CA GLU A 127 8.96 20.63 -3.80
C GLU A 127 9.65 20.61 -2.44
N LYS A 128 8.88 20.71 -1.35
CA LYS A 128 9.40 20.66 0.02
C LYS A 128 9.55 19.23 0.55
N GLU A 129 8.98 18.26 -0.15
CA GLU A 129 8.88 16.87 0.31
C GLU A 129 10.11 16.09 -0.15
N ALA A 130 11.14 16.01 0.69
CA ALA A 130 12.40 15.36 0.33
C ALA A 130 12.22 13.92 -0.18
N TRP A 131 11.28 13.17 0.40
CA TRP A 131 10.98 11.79 -0.02
C TRP A 131 10.37 11.73 -1.42
N ILE A 132 9.73 12.80 -1.91
CA ILE A 132 9.23 12.89 -3.29
C ILE A 132 10.41 12.98 -4.26
N LEU A 133 11.38 13.83 -3.95
CA LEU A 133 12.59 14.01 -4.76
C LEU A 133 13.44 12.73 -4.78
N GLU A 134 13.59 12.06 -3.63
CA GLU A 134 14.26 10.77 -3.51
C GLU A 134 13.55 9.67 -4.32
N GLY A 135 12.23 9.57 -4.22
CA GLY A 135 11.44 8.60 -4.99
C GLY A 135 11.47 8.86 -6.49
N ALA A 136 11.53 10.13 -6.90
CA ALA A 136 11.70 10.52 -8.29
C ALA A 136 13.07 10.12 -8.83
N LEU A 137 14.16 10.37 -8.09
CA LEU A 137 15.51 9.94 -8.47
C LEU A 137 15.63 8.43 -8.59
N GLN A 138 15.06 7.67 -7.64
CA GLN A 138 14.99 6.22 -7.73
C GLN A 138 14.19 5.77 -8.95
N THR A 139 13.08 6.43 -9.26
CA THR A 139 12.26 6.14 -10.45
C THR A 139 13.05 6.41 -11.73
N LEU A 140 13.73 7.55 -11.83
CA LEU A 140 14.59 7.90 -12.97
C LEU A 140 15.73 6.88 -13.17
N SER A 141 16.35 6.43 -12.08
CA SER A 141 17.37 5.37 -12.12
C SER A 141 16.82 4.04 -12.64
N ILE A 142 15.62 3.65 -12.21
CA ILE A 142 14.91 2.46 -12.71
C ILE A 142 14.59 2.64 -14.21
N TRP A 143 14.03 3.77 -14.60
CA TRP A 143 13.68 4.08 -16.00
C TRP A 143 14.89 4.13 -16.92
N HIS A 144 16.05 4.54 -16.42
CA HIS A 144 17.31 4.55 -17.18
C HIS A 144 17.79 3.13 -17.47
N LYS A 145 17.61 2.21 -16.51
CA LYS A 145 17.96 0.79 -16.65
C LYS A 145 16.93 0.00 -17.46
N PHE A 146 15.65 0.32 -17.32
CA PHE A 146 14.54 -0.44 -17.87
C PHE A 146 13.61 0.47 -18.70
N ALA A 147 13.76 0.40 -20.03
CA ALA A 147 12.97 1.22 -20.94
C ALA A 147 11.46 0.92 -20.88
N ASP A 148 11.06 -0.31 -20.57
CA ASP A 148 9.65 -0.68 -20.38
C ASP A 148 9.01 0.05 -19.21
N ALA A 149 9.68 0.08 -18.06
CA ALA A 149 9.22 0.83 -16.89
C ALA A 149 9.02 2.32 -17.22
N ARG A 150 9.92 2.90 -18.05
CA ARG A 150 9.79 4.28 -18.53
C ARG A 150 8.62 4.48 -19.49
N ARG A 151 8.35 3.50 -20.37
CA ARG A 151 7.21 3.56 -21.30
C ARG A 151 5.89 3.50 -20.57
N SER A 152 5.78 2.62 -19.57
CA SER A 152 4.58 2.45 -18.74
C SER A 152 4.44 3.48 -17.62
N LEU A 153 5.37 4.44 -17.51
CA LEU A 153 5.43 5.45 -16.44
C LEU A 153 5.42 4.83 -15.03
N ASP A 154 6.06 3.68 -14.87
CA ASP A 154 6.06 2.94 -13.62
C ASP A 154 6.85 3.69 -12.52
N LEU A 155 6.16 4.07 -11.45
CA LEU A 155 6.70 4.86 -10.34
C LEU A 155 7.24 3.97 -9.20
N GLN A 156 7.77 2.76 -9.47
CA GLN A 156 8.32 1.87 -8.42
C GLN A 156 9.38 2.51 -7.54
N GLY A 157 10.02 3.61 -7.96
CA GLY A 157 11.01 4.29 -7.12
C GLY A 157 10.45 4.85 -5.81
N PHE A 158 9.14 5.02 -5.72
CA PHE A 158 8.43 5.41 -4.49
C PHE A 158 7.97 4.22 -3.64
N ARG A 159 8.16 2.98 -4.11
CA ARG A 159 7.74 1.80 -3.38
C ARG A 159 8.64 1.63 -2.13
N PRO A 160 8.06 1.38 -0.95
CA PRO A 160 8.84 1.16 0.25
C PRO A 160 9.78 -0.04 0.08
N ASN A 161 11.04 0.12 0.49
CA ASN A 161 11.91 -1.02 0.75
C ASN A 161 11.39 -1.71 2.02
N VAL A 162 10.66 -2.81 1.84
CA VAL A 162 9.98 -3.53 2.95
C VAL A 162 10.97 -4.34 3.81
N CYS A 163 12.26 -4.33 3.50
CA CYS A 163 13.31 -4.89 4.35
C CYS A 163 13.73 -3.88 5.43
N GLY A 164 12.79 -3.54 6.32
CA GLY A 164 13.09 -2.81 7.54
C GLY A 164 13.67 -3.73 8.61
N GLN A 165 14.24 -3.13 9.67
CA GLN A 165 14.70 -3.84 10.87
C GLN A 165 13.65 -4.85 11.33
N ILE A 166 14.04 -6.13 11.36
CA ILE A 166 13.16 -7.22 11.75
C ILE A 166 13.07 -7.20 13.28
N LEU A 167 11.87 -7.03 13.82
CA LEU A 167 11.61 -7.03 15.27
C LEU A 167 11.87 -8.40 15.91
N ILE A 168 11.89 -9.45 15.10
CA ILE A 168 12.00 -10.84 15.50
C ILE A 168 13.08 -11.48 14.63
N GLY A 169 14.13 -12.03 15.22
CA GLY A 169 15.19 -12.73 14.50
C GLY A 169 14.71 -14.05 13.90
N ASP A 170 15.52 -14.61 13.00
CA ASP A 170 15.16 -15.77 12.17
C ASP A 170 14.91 -17.07 12.96
N GLY A 171 15.24 -17.12 14.26
CA GLY A 171 14.90 -18.24 15.16
C GLY A 171 13.76 -17.96 16.14
N GLU A 172 13.42 -16.70 16.37
CA GLU A 172 12.55 -16.30 17.49
C GLU A 172 11.06 -16.47 17.15
N HIS A 173 10.72 -16.37 15.85
CA HIS A 173 9.37 -16.63 15.33
C HIS A 173 9.05 -18.13 15.19
N ARG A 174 9.96 -19.03 15.58
CA ARG A 174 9.72 -20.47 15.49
C ARG A 174 8.53 -20.87 16.37
N PHE A 175 7.60 -21.63 15.78
CA PHE A 175 6.49 -22.30 16.45
C PHE A 175 6.65 -23.81 16.28
N SER A 176 6.61 -24.55 17.37
CA SER A 176 6.68 -26.02 17.37
C SER A 176 5.61 -26.58 18.32
N PHE A 177 4.92 -27.62 17.87
CA PHE A 177 3.96 -28.38 18.65
C PHE A 177 4.13 -29.86 18.30
N GLU A 178 4.37 -30.69 19.31
CA GLU A 178 4.60 -32.12 19.17
C GLU A 178 3.64 -32.88 20.08
N ASP A 179 3.20 -34.05 19.62
CA ASP A 179 2.27 -34.93 20.33
C ASP A 179 2.61 -36.39 20.02
N TRP A 180 2.39 -37.28 20.99
CA TRP A 180 2.68 -38.71 20.87
C TRP A 180 1.78 -39.44 19.86
N GLY A 181 0.71 -38.78 19.39
CA GLY A 181 -0.19 -39.34 18.41
C GLY A 181 -1.36 -40.09 19.04
N TRP A 182 -2.28 -40.55 18.19
CA TRP A 182 -3.46 -41.26 18.62
C TRP A 182 -3.17 -42.75 18.75
N ASP A 183 -3.43 -43.30 19.93
CA ASP A 183 -3.52 -44.74 20.14
C ASP A 183 -5.01 -45.16 20.21
N PRO A 184 -5.52 -45.89 19.20
CA PRO A 184 -6.89 -46.40 19.18
C PRO A 184 -7.20 -47.40 20.29
N GLN A 185 -6.19 -48.05 20.89
CA GLN A 185 -6.38 -49.01 21.98
C GLN A 185 -6.65 -48.30 23.32
N LEU A 186 -6.15 -47.07 23.49
CA LEU A 186 -6.22 -46.33 24.74
C LEU A 186 -7.30 -45.23 24.74
N SER A 187 -7.77 -44.79 23.57
CA SER A 187 -8.79 -43.75 23.49
C SER A 187 -9.57 -43.73 22.17
N SER A 188 -10.82 -43.25 22.22
CA SER A 188 -11.55 -42.92 21.00
C SER A 188 -10.93 -41.71 20.29
N TRP A 189 -11.01 -41.67 18.96
CA TRP A 189 -10.59 -40.51 18.16
C TRP A 189 -11.26 -39.22 18.62
N ARG A 190 -12.54 -39.27 19.02
CA ARG A 190 -13.27 -38.09 19.51
C ARG A 190 -12.61 -37.51 20.77
N ALA A 191 -12.24 -38.38 21.72
CA ALA A 191 -11.61 -37.97 22.97
C ALA A 191 -10.18 -37.46 22.73
N PHE A 192 -9.36 -38.20 21.97
CA PHE A 192 -8.01 -37.77 21.59
C PHE A 192 -8.03 -36.45 20.83
N GLY A 193 -8.86 -36.35 19.79
CA GLY A 193 -8.99 -35.18 18.93
C GLY A 193 -9.41 -33.91 19.70
N ALA A 194 -10.31 -34.03 20.67
CA ALA A 194 -10.65 -32.91 21.54
C ALA A 194 -9.48 -32.49 22.43
N ASN A 195 -8.74 -33.47 22.98
CA ASN A 195 -7.61 -33.22 23.87
C ASN A 195 -6.42 -32.57 23.13
N VAL A 196 -6.02 -33.11 21.97
CA VAL A 196 -4.91 -32.57 21.18
C VAL A 196 -5.21 -31.17 20.66
N ARG A 197 -6.45 -30.88 20.22
CA ARG A 197 -6.86 -29.52 19.84
C ARG A 197 -6.75 -28.55 21.00
N LYS A 198 -7.24 -28.95 22.18
CA LYS A 198 -7.13 -28.12 23.39
C LYS A 198 -5.66 -27.82 23.72
N ARG A 199 -4.77 -28.82 23.69
CA ARG A 199 -3.32 -28.64 23.91
C ARG A 199 -2.68 -27.74 22.86
N PHE A 200 -3.01 -27.95 21.58
CA PHE A 200 -2.53 -27.14 20.47
C PHE A 200 -2.96 -25.68 20.61
N GLU A 201 -4.24 -25.42 20.89
CA GLU A 201 -4.75 -24.07 21.10
C GLU A 201 -4.07 -23.38 22.29
N THR A 202 -3.82 -24.10 23.39
CA THR A 202 -3.06 -23.57 24.52
C THR A 202 -1.64 -23.20 24.10
N HIS A 203 -0.93 -24.06 23.35
CA HIS A 203 0.40 -23.78 22.83
C HIS A 203 0.42 -22.59 21.86
N LEU A 204 -0.57 -22.53 20.96
CA LEU A 204 -0.71 -21.44 20.00
C LEU A 204 -0.93 -20.09 20.72
N ARG A 205 -1.78 -20.04 21.74
CA ARG A 205 -2.01 -18.83 22.55
C ARG A 205 -0.77 -18.42 23.33
N ALA A 206 -0.02 -19.39 23.89
CA ALA A 206 1.23 -19.11 24.58
C ALA A 206 2.30 -18.55 23.63
N TYR A 207 2.40 -19.13 22.43
CA TYR A 207 3.25 -18.63 21.36
C TYR A 207 2.86 -17.19 20.95
N GLU A 208 1.57 -16.94 20.69
CA GLU A 208 1.08 -15.61 20.35
C GLU A 208 1.45 -14.60 21.44
N LYS A 209 1.17 -14.92 22.71
CA LYS A 209 1.52 -14.05 23.84
C LYS A 209 3.03 -13.76 23.88
N ARG A 210 3.88 -14.78 23.74
CA ARG A 210 5.34 -14.64 23.71
C ARG A 210 5.80 -13.69 22.60
N ILE A 211 5.31 -13.89 21.38
CA ILE A 211 5.68 -13.04 20.23
C ILE A 211 5.19 -11.60 20.43
N ARG A 212 3.96 -11.40 20.92
CA ARG A 212 3.42 -10.07 21.18
C ARG A 212 4.24 -9.33 22.23
N THR A 213 4.59 -9.98 23.32
CA THR A 213 5.46 -9.42 24.37
C THR A 213 6.83 -9.07 23.80
N LEU A 214 7.48 -10.01 23.08
CA LEU A 214 8.78 -9.77 22.46
C LEU A 214 8.79 -8.54 21.54
N VAL A 215 7.75 -8.42 20.69
CA VAL A 215 7.61 -7.29 19.79
C VAL A 215 7.40 -5.98 20.56
N GLN A 216 6.58 -5.99 21.61
CA GLN A 216 6.32 -4.81 22.44
C GLN A 216 7.56 -4.35 23.22
N ASP A 217 8.30 -5.30 23.82
CA ASP A 217 9.53 -5.04 24.56
C ASP A 217 10.61 -4.40 23.67
N ARG A 218 10.58 -4.72 22.37
CA ARG A 218 11.47 -4.14 21.35
C ARG A 218 10.93 -2.86 20.73
N GLY A 219 9.93 -2.23 21.35
CA GLY A 219 9.36 -0.96 20.92
C GLY A 219 8.37 -1.07 19.75
N GLY A 220 7.96 -2.29 19.40
CA GLY A 220 6.93 -2.54 18.41
C GLY A 220 5.56 -2.03 18.86
N ARG A 221 4.94 -1.19 18.03
CA ARG A 221 3.61 -0.62 18.28
C ARG A 221 2.59 -1.28 17.37
N ARG A 222 1.38 -1.51 17.89
CA ARG A 222 0.30 -2.07 17.09
C ARG A 222 -0.05 -1.15 15.92
N VAL A 223 -0.36 -1.76 14.78
CA VAL A 223 -0.87 -1.07 13.61
C VAL A 223 -2.33 -0.70 13.86
N ILE A 224 -2.59 0.60 14.01
CA ILE A 224 -3.95 1.13 14.21
C ILE A 224 -4.47 1.77 12.90
N ALA A 225 -3.59 2.08 11.96
CA ALA A 225 -3.92 2.91 10.83
C ALA A 225 -4.63 2.14 9.70
N ARG A 226 -5.95 2.34 9.62
CA ARG A 226 -6.74 2.06 8.42
C ARG A 226 -6.78 3.31 7.56
N TYR A 227 -6.64 3.15 6.25
CA TYR A 227 -6.78 4.24 5.29
C TYR A 227 -7.98 4.03 4.39
N SER A 228 -8.45 5.11 3.79
CA SER A 228 -9.43 5.08 2.71
C SER A 228 -8.69 5.41 1.41
N VAL A 229 -8.83 4.55 0.41
CA VAL A 229 -8.28 4.79 -0.94
C VAL A 229 -8.84 6.11 -1.49
N GLU A 230 -10.12 6.36 -1.25
CA GLU A 230 -10.80 7.58 -1.69
C GLU A 230 -10.18 8.84 -1.08
N HIS A 231 -9.79 8.80 0.21
CA HIS A 231 -9.12 9.94 0.84
C HIS A 231 -7.75 10.22 0.21
N MET A 232 -7.01 9.18 -0.19
CA MET A 232 -5.74 9.33 -0.92
C MET A 232 -5.98 9.94 -2.30
N GLU A 233 -7.06 9.57 -2.98
CA GLU A 233 -7.44 10.14 -4.27
C GLU A 233 -7.85 11.61 -4.15
N TRP A 234 -8.62 11.98 -3.12
CA TRP A 234 -8.92 13.39 -2.83
C TRP A 234 -7.65 14.19 -2.54
N LEU A 235 -6.71 13.62 -1.77
CA LEU A 235 -5.43 14.26 -1.49
C LEU A 235 -4.62 14.49 -2.77
N ALA A 236 -4.51 13.48 -3.63
CA ALA A 236 -3.80 13.56 -4.91
C ALA A 236 -4.41 14.63 -5.84
N LEU A 237 -5.74 14.67 -5.96
CA LEU A 237 -6.44 15.68 -6.76
C LEU A 237 -6.27 17.10 -6.19
N TYR A 238 -6.32 17.23 -4.86
CA TYR A 238 -6.17 18.53 -4.20
C TYR A 238 -4.75 19.09 -4.30
N HIS A 239 -3.74 18.25 -4.03
CA HIS A 239 -2.32 18.65 -4.06
C HIS A 239 -1.78 18.77 -5.47
N CYS A 240 -1.80 17.65 -6.20
CA CYS A 240 -1.11 17.52 -7.47
C CYS A 240 -2.01 17.92 -8.64
N GLY A 241 -3.32 17.73 -8.52
CA GLY A 241 -4.28 18.13 -9.55
C GLY A 241 -4.68 19.61 -9.51
N ASP A 242 -4.36 20.34 -8.44
CA ASP A 242 -4.86 21.69 -8.15
C ASP A 242 -6.39 21.80 -8.12
N TRP A 243 -7.09 20.75 -7.68
CA TRP A 243 -8.54 20.78 -7.60
C TRP A 243 -9.02 21.48 -6.33
N SER A 244 -10.08 22.27 -6.46
CA SER A 244 -10.83 22.79 -5.31
C SER A 244 -11.68 21.68 -4.67
N LEU A 245 -12.00 21.83 -3.38
CA LEU A 245 -12.91 20.91 -2.68
C LEU A 245 -14.28 20.80 -3.38
N ASP A 246 -14.75 21.91 -3.97
CA ASP A 246 -15.95 21.94 -4.81
C ASP A 246 -15.88 20.99 -6.00
N ARG A 247 -14.75 21.02 -6.71
CA ARG A 247 -14.54 20.18 -7.89
C ARG A 247 -14.45 18.71 -7.48
N ILE A 248 -13.75 18.41 -6.38
CA ILE A 248 -13.65 17.04 -5.85
C ILE A 248 -15.03 16.52 -5.42
N LEU A 249 -15.84 17.34 -4.75
CA LEU A 249 -17.20 16.99 -4.33
C LEU A 249 -18.11 16.69 -5.52
N LYS A 250 -18.06 17.50 -6.59
CA LYS A 250 -18.82 17.25 -7.82
C LYS A 250 -18.50 15.89 -8.44
N CYS A 251 -17.25 15.44 -8.37
CA CYS A 251 -16.82 14.14 -8.87
C CYS A 251 -16.99 13.00 -7.84
N SER A 252 -17.35 13.32 -6.60
CA SER A 252 -17.54 12.37 -5.49
C SER A 252 -18.87 12.64 -4.76
N PRO A 253 -20.03 12.52 -5.42
CA PRO A 253 -21.32 12.94 -4.85
C PRO A 253 -21.72 12.12 -3.60
N HIS A 254 -21.19 10.91 -3.47
CA HIS A 254 -21.33 10.03 -2.32
C HIS A 254 -20.50 10.42 -1.08
N ALA A 255 -19.60 11.40 -1.19
CA ALA A 255 -18.72 11.84 -0.10
C ALA A 255 -19.44 12.64 1.00
N GLY A 256 -20.73 12.95 0.82
CA GLY A 256 -21.51 13.79 1.72
C GLY A 256 -21.29 15.28 1.43
N ASP A 257 -20.35 15.91 2.13
CA ASP A 257 -20.10 17.35 2.06
C ASP A 257 -18.61 17.72 1.93
N LYS A 258 -18.33 19.01 1.70
CA LYS A 258 -16.94 19.51 1.60
C LYS A 258 -16.15 19.28 2.89
N THR A 259 -16.82 19.33 4.04
CA THR A 259 -16.20 19.11 5.35
C THR A 259 -15.66 17.70 5.45
N THR A 260 -16.41 16.72 4.95
CA THR A 260 -16.03 15.30 4.93
C THR A 260 -14.82 15.09 4.03
N ILE A 261 -14.81 15.69 2.84
CA ILE A 261 -13.64 15.64 1.92
C ILE A 261 -12.42 16.28 2.58
N SER A 262 -12.59 17.45 3.20
CA SER A 262 -11.52 18.15 3.90
C SER A 262 -10.95 17.31 5.05
N LYS A 263 -11.80 16.73 5.90
CA LYS A 263 -11.34 15.84 6.98
C LYS A 263 -10.64 14.60 6.43
N GLY A 264 -11.17 14.03 5.34
CA GLY A 264 -10.60 12.86 4.67
C GLY A 264 -9.20 13.12 4.14
N LEU A 265 -8.99 14.20 3.39
CA LEU A 265 -7.69 14.55 2.83
C LEU A 265 -6.67 14.89 3.93
N HIS A 266 -7.05 15.62 4.99
CA HIS A 266 -6.12 15.93 6.09
C HIS A 266 -5.68 14.65 6.81
N LYS A 267 -6.60 13.70 6.98
CA LYS A 267 -6.27 12.39 7.53
C LYS A 267 -5.31 11.62 6.61
N ALA A 268 -5.52 11.65 5.29
CA ALA A 268 -4.61 11.03 4.34
C ALA A 268 -3.22 11.68 4.36
N ALA A 269 -3.15 13.01 4.41
CA ALA A 269 -1.90 13.76 4.48
C ALA A 269 -1.13 13.44 5.77
N GLN A 270 -1.83 13.39 6.91
CA GLN A 270 -1.26 12.97 8.18
C GLN A 270 -0.67 11.56 8.09
N LEU A 271 -1.35 10.60 7.45
CA LEU A 271 -0.83 9.24 7.28
C LEU A 271 0.43 9.19 6.41
N ALA A 272 0.50 10.02 5.36
CA ALA A 272 1.63 10.08 4.44
C ALA A 272 2.78 10.99 4.92
N HIS A 273 2.60 11.68 6.06
CA HIS A 273 3.50 12.73 6.55
C HIS A 273 3.74 13.78 5.46
N LEU A 274 2.65 14.25 4.86
CA LEU A 274 2.63 15.27 3.82
C LEU A 274 2.06 16.58 4.41
N GLU A 275 2.72 17.70 4.20
CA GLU A 275 2.15 19.00 4.58
C GLU A 275 0.95 19.32 3.67
N VAL A 276 -0.22 19.60 4.25
CA VAL A 276 -1.38 19.98 3.44
C VAL A 276 -1.18 21.36 2.83
N ARG A 277 -1.42 21.47 1.52
CA ARG A 277 -1.31 22.73 0.79
C ARG A 277 -2.24 23.77 1.39
N THR A 278 -1.68 24.86 1.92
CA THR A 278 -2.48 26.03 2.26
C THR A 278 -2.91 26.73 0.97
N LYS A 279 -4.16 27.20 0.90
CA LYS A 279 -4.59 28.03 -0.24
C LYS A 279 -3.57 29.17 -0.38
N ARG A 280 -2.95 29.32 -1.56
CA ARG A 280 -2.14 30.51 -1.88
C ARG A 280 -2.98 31.72 -1.48
N GLY A 281 -2.61 32.37 -0.38
CA GLY A 281 -3.15 33.67 -0.04
C GLY A 281 -2.91 34.55 -1.26
N LYS A 282 -3.93 35.32 -1.67
CA LYS A 282 -3.72 36.40 -2.62
C LYS A 282 -2.55 37.21 -2.07
N LEU A 283 -1.38 37.11 -2.71
CA LEU A 283 -0.30 38.06 -2.52
C LEU A 283 -0.96 39.41 -2.78
N LYS A 284 -1.15 40.20 -1.71
CA LYS A 284 -1.42 41.62 -1.88
C LYS A 284 -0.16 42.14 -2.57
N SER A 285 -0.27 42.41 -3.86
CA SER A 285 0.72 43.23 -4.55
C SER A 285 0.86 44.53 -3.74
N PRO A 286 2.09 44.97 -3.42
CA PRO A 286 2.31 46.33 -2.94
C PRO A 286 1.82 47.36 -3.96
#